data_AF-A0A419HBX0-F1
#
_entry.id   AF-A0A419HBX0-F1
#
_cell.length_a   1.000
_cell.length_b   1.000
_cell.length_c   1.000
_cell.angle_alpha   90.00
_cell.angle_beta   90.00
_cell.angle_gamma   90.00
#
_symmetry.space_group_name_H-M   'P 1'
#
loop_
_entity.id
_entity.type
_entity.pdbx_description
1 polymer ?
#
loop_
_entity_poly.entity_id
_entity_poly.type
_entity_poly.pdbx_seq_one_letter_code
_entity_poly.pdbx_strand_id
1 'polypeptide(L)'
;MSIDYDEAYDRSRPGSPFSNGTMGYAWEAQWCARCLRDAPFRAGITVQGCPLLLIALAGRTPAEWLQQPDNEVWRDGGFDSANLYHCIQFRPRGGGGGGEPRPKPEPPDMDGLFTRPPRATRMFIQPQHAEVAR
;
A
#
# COMPACT_ATOMS: atom_id res chain seq x y z
N MET A 1 12.46 -4.91 8.57
CA MET A 1 13.41 -4.76 7.45
C MET A 1 13.46 -3.27 7.14
N SER A 2 14.53 -2.60 7.57
CA SER A 2 14.81 -1.23 7.15
C SER A 2 15.30 -1.24 5.70
N ILE A 3 15.02 -0.18 4.96
CA ILE A 3 15.53 0.01 3.60
C ILE A 3 16.83 0.82 3.64
N ASP A 4 17.78 0.48 2.77
CA ASP A 4 18.93 1.34 2.51
C ASP A 4 18.51 2.55 1.65
N TYR A 5 19.01 3.73 2.00
CA TYR A 5 18.55 4.97 1.36
C TYR A 5 19.02 5.06 -0.10
N ASP A 6 20.28 4.75 -0.36
CA ASP A 6 20.87 4.88 -1.70
C ASP A 6 20.22 3.89 -2.67
N GLU A 7 20.03 2.62 -2.26
CA GLU A 7 19.29 1.63 -3.05
C GLU A 7 17.85 2.09 -3.35
N ALA A 8 17.16 2.65 -2.36
CA ALA A 8 15.79 3.14 -2.53
C ALA A 8 15.71 4.35 -3.46
N TYR A 9 16.69 5.25 -3.38
CA TYR A 9 16.80 6.43 -4.23
C TYR A 9 17.04 6.02 -5.69
N ASP A 10 17.91 5.06 -5.96
CA ASP A 10 18.21 4.61 -7.32
C ASP A 10 17.02 3.95 -8.02
N ARG A 11 16.21 3.20 -7.28
CA ARG A 11 14.98 2.56 -7.81
C ARG A 11 13.82 3.53 -7.97
N SER A 12 13.90 4.72 -7.37
CA SER A 12 12.81 5.68 -7.39
C SER A 12 12.63 6.31 -8.77
N ARG A 13 11.36 6.56 -9.12
CA ARG A 13 10.99 7.20 -10.38
C ARG A 13 11.31 8.70 -10.32
N PRO A 14 11.76 9.31 -11.42
CA PRO A 14 11.97 10.76 -11.46
C PRO A 14 10.64 11.51 -11.27
N GLY A 15 10.70 12.65 -10.59
CA GLY A 15 9.55 13.53 -10.37
C GLY A 15 9.02 13.49 -8.93
N SER A 16 8.72 14.67 -8.40
CA SER A 16 8.13 14.82 -7.07
C SER A 16 6.70 14.27 -7.08
N PRO A 17 6.33 13.41 -6.11
CA PRO A 17 4.95 12.95 -5.96
C PRO A 17 4.02 14.05 -5.42
N PHE A 18 4.58 15.11 -4.82
CA PHE A 18 3.83 16.18 -4.17
C PHE A 18 4.06 17.52 -4.86
N SER A 19 3.00 18.33 -4.98
CA SER A 19 3.09 19.70 -5.50
C SER A 19 3.53 20.73 -4.45
N ASN A 20 3.41 20.40 -3.16
CA ASN A 20 3.86 21.24 -2.04
C ASN A 20 4.17 20.41 -0.79
N GLY A 21 4.78 21.05 0.21
CA GLY A 21 5.15 20.41 1.48
C GLY A 21 3.95 19.93 2.32
N THR A 22 2.80 20.61 2.24
CA THR A 22 1.58 20.22 2.98
C THR A 22 1.09 18.84 2.58
N MET A 23 1.18 18.48 1.30
CA MET A 23 0.84 17.13 0.83
C MET A 23 1.80 16.07 1.40
N GLY A 24 3.09 16.40 1.50
CA GLY A 24 4.08 15.55 2.15
C GLY A 24 3.76 15.32 3.62
N TYR A 25 3.37 16.36 4.36
CA TYR A 25 2.94 16.25 5.76
C TYR A 25 1.67 15.42 5.93
N ALA A 26 0.67 15.62 5.06
CA ALA A 26 -0.56 14.83 5.07
C ALA A 26 -0.26 13.34 4.83
N TRP A 27 0.61 13.05 3.87
CA TRP A 27 1.07 11.70 3.60
C TRP A 27 1.83 11.08 4.78
N GLU A 28 2.79 11.83 5.36
CA GLU A 28 3.60 11.41 6.52
C GLU A 28 2.72 10.96 7.68
N ALA A 29 1.77 11.81 8.07
CA ALA A 29 0.85 11.58 9.17
C ALA A 29 0.03 10.30 8.99
N GLN A 30 -0.28 9.95 7.74
CA GLN A 30 -1.08 8.77 7.42
C GLN A 30 -0.24 7.50 7.22
N TRP A 31 0.94 7.59 6.60
CA TRP A 31 1.62 6.42 6.02
C TRP A 31 2.96 6.09 6.65
N CYS A 32 3.73 7.05 7.15
CA CYS A 32 5.10 6.78 7.59
C CYS A 32 5.16 5.68 8.67
N ALA A 33 4.26 5.72 9.65
CA ALA A 33 4.18 4.69 10.69
C ALA A 33 3.61 3.33 10.21
N ARG A 34 3.08 3.24 8.98
CA ARG A 34 2.42 2.04 8.45
C ARG A 34 3.26 1.32 7.40
N CYS A 35 4.04 2.06 6.62
CA CYS A 35 4.92 1.51 5.61
C CYS A 35 5.93 0.55 6.24
N LEU A 36 6.05 -0.66 5.70
CA LEU A 36 6.91 -1.69 6.29
C LEU A 36 8.40 -1.37 6.11
N ARG A 37 8.75 -0.59 5.08
CA ARG A 37 10.14 -0.18 4.78
C ARG A 37 10.61 1.01 5.63
N ASP A 38 9.67 1.84 6.10
CA ASP A 38 9.91 2.90 7.10
C ASP A 38 9.87 2.33 8.55
N ALA A 39 10.06 1.01 8.70
CA ALA A 39 9.96 0.33 9.98
C ALA A 39 10.74 0.96 11.16
N PRO A 40 11.96 1.52 10.97
CA PRO A 40 12.71 2.08 12.08
C PRO A 40 12.06 3.30 12.73
N PHE A 41 11.35 4.13 11.96
CA PHE A 41 10.54 5.23 12.50
C PHE A 41 9.57 4.72 13.57
N ARG A 42 9.00 3.54 13.33
CA ARG A 42 8.02 2.90 14.23
C ARG A 42 8.62 2.33 15.50
N ALA A 43 9.94 2.07 15.52
CA ALA A 43 10.62 1.51 16.68
C ALA A 43 10.91 2.57 17.77
N GLY A 44 10.35 3.78 17.65
CA GLY A 44 10.65 4.91 18.52
C GLY A 44 12.02 5.54 18.22
N ILE A 45 12.71 5.06 17.19
CA ILE A 45 13.98 5.62 16.72
C ILE A 45 13.64 6.74 15.72
N THR A 46 13.13 7.85 16.26
CA THR A 46 12.76 9.05 15.46
C THR A 46 13.94 9.61 14.68
N VAL A 47 15.17 9.35 15.14
CA VAL A 47 16.42 9.76 14.51
C VAL A 47 16.57 9.23 13.07
N GLN A 48 15.93 8.09 12.74
CA GLN A 48 16.01 7.50 11.39
C GLN A 48 14.91 8.00 10.43
N GLY A 49 13.89 8.69 10.95
CA GLY A 49 12.86 9.35 10.12
C GLY A 49 12.08 8.41 9.19
N CYS A 50 11.43 9.01 8.20
CA CYS A 50 10.66 8.34 7.14
C CYS A 50 11.50 8.31 5.85
N PRO A 51 12.38 7.31 5.63
CA PRO A 51 13.31 7.34 4.50
C PRO A 51 12.63 7.43 3.14
N LEU A 52 11.47 6.79 2.93
CA LEU A 52 10.73 6.92 1.67
C LEU A 52 10.17 8.34 1.45
N LEU A 53 9.76 9.02 2.53
CA LEU A 53 9.31 10.40 2.45
C LEU A 53 10.49 11.34 2.14
N LEU A 54 11.68 11.07 2.68
CA LEU A 54 12.87 11.86 2.35
C LEU A 54 13.19 11.79 0.85
N ILE A 55 13.07 10.62 0.23
CA ILE A 55 13.23 10.44 -1.22
C ILE A 55 12.16 11.25 -2.00
N ALA A 56 10.92 11.24 -1.52
CA ALA A 56 9.83 12.06 -2.07
C ALA A 56 10.14 13.56 -2.02
N LEU A 57 10.63 14.05 -0.87
CA LEU A 57 11.01 15.44 -0.69
C LEU A 57 12.28 15.82 -1.48
N ALA A 58 13.13 14.85 -1.81
CA ALA A 58 14.25 15.02 -2.75
C ALA A 58 13.82 15.02 -4.22
N GLY A 59 12.51 15.05 -4.51
CA GLY A 59 11.96 15.21 -5.85
C GLY A 59 11.85 13.90 -6.65
N ARG A 60 11.79 12.76 -5.96
CA ARG A 60 11.65 11.44 -6.61
C ARG A 60 10.53 10.63 -6.01
N THR A 61 9.81 9.86 -6.83
CA THR A 61 8.70 9.03 -6.35
C THR A 61 9.22 7.62 -6.01
N PRO A 62 9.16 7.18 -4.74
CA PRO A 62 9.63 5.86 -4.34
C PRO A 62 8.95 4.72 -5.11
N ALA A 63 9.69 3.65 -5.38
CA ALA A 63 9.17 2.46 -6.07
C ALA A 63 8.17 1.68 -5.19
N GLU A 64 8.26 1.88 -3.88
CA GLU A 64 7.41 1.30 -2.85
C GLU A 64 6.03 1.96 -2.80
N TRP A 65 5.80 3.04 -3.56
CA TRP A 65 4.55 3.79 -3.56
C TRP A 65 3.71 3.48 -4.79
N LEU A 66 2.45 3.13 -4.54
CA LEU A 66 1.42 2.93 -5.54
C LEU A 66 0.51 4.16 -5.60
N GLN A 67 0.45 4.78 -6.77
CA GLN A 67 -0.50 5.88 -7.00
C GLN A 67 -1.92 5.34 -6.94
N GLN A 68 -2.79 6.03 -6.21
CA GLN A 68 -4.19 5.66 -6.14
C GLN A 68 -4.98 6.26 -7.30
N PRO A 69 -6.07 5.59 -7.71
CA PRO A 69 -6.95 6.11 -8.74
C PRO A 69 -7.69 7.36 -8.25
N ASP A 70 -8.10 8.21 -9.19
CA ASP A 70 -8.69 9.53 -8.88
C ASP A 70 -9.92 9.44 -7.99
N ASN A 71 -10.72 8.38 -8.07
CA ASN A 71 -11.91 8.19 -7.22
C ASN A 71 -11.59 7.92 -5.74
N GLU A 72 -10.37 7.46 -5.42
CA GLU A 72 -9.91 7.31 -4.04
C GLU A 72 -9.28 8.59 -3.49
N VAL A 73 -8.68 9.39 -4.38
CA VAL A 73 -8.06 10.68 -4.04
C VAL A 73 -9.09 11.79 -3.94
N TRP A 74 -10.08 11.80 -4.84
CA TRP A 74 -11.19 12.74 -4.88
C TRP A 74 -12.44 12.07 -4.31
N ARG A 75 -12.58 12.11 -2.99
CA ARG A 75 -13.72 11.53 -2.27
C ARG A 75 -14.54 12.60 -1.59
N ASP A 76 -15.85 12.41 -1.51
CA ASP A 76 -16.77 13.27 -0.76
C ASP A 76 -16.71 14.77 -1.18
N GLY A 77 -16.33 15.03 -2.44
CA GLY A 77 -16.18 16.39 -2.98
C GLY A 77 -14.88 17.12 -2.59
N GLY A 78 -13.91 16.43 -1.98
CA GLY A 78 -12.62 16.99 -1.57
C GLY A 78 -11.41 16.23 -2.10
N PHE A 79 -10.25 16.89 -2.10
CA PHE A 79 -8.96 16.29 -2.44
C PHE A 79 -8.26 15.75 -1.19
N ASP A 80 -8.03 14.44 -1.16
CA ASP A 80 -7.30 13.76 -0.10
C ASP A 80 -5.84 13.51 -0.51
N SER A 81 -4.99 14.50 -0.22
CA SER A 81 -3.57 14.44 -0.50
C SER A 81 -2.84 13.26 0.17
N ALA A 82 -3.35 12.76 1.30
CA ALA A 82 -2.73 11.63 2.00
C ALA A 82 -2.98 10.29 1.27
N ASN A 83 -4.02 10.23 0.44
CA ASN A 83 -4.36 9.06 -0.35
C ASN A 83 -3.83 9.08 -1.78
N LEU A 84 -3.14 10.14 -2.23
CA LEU A 84 -2.57 10.19 -3.57
C LEU A 84 -1.61 9.02 -3.86
N TYR A 85 -0.84 8.60 -2.84
CA TYR A 85 0.06 7.46 -2.90
C TYR A 85 -0.09 6.58 -1.67
N HIS A 86 -0.11 5.26 -1.85
CA HIS A 86 -0.09 4.28 -0.76
C HIS A 86 1.21 3.49 -0.80
N CYS A 87 1.73 3.08 0.35
CA CYS A 87 2.79 2.08 0.36
C CYS A 87 2.26 0.74 -0.14
N ILE A 88 2.99 0.07 -1.02
CA ILE A 88 2.65 -1.27 -1.54
C ILE A 88 2.65 -2.29 -0.39
N GLN A 89 3.59 -2.15 0.55
CA GLN A 89 3.73 -3.01 1.72
C GLN A 89 3.52 -2.19 2.99
N PHE A 90 2.37 -2.38 3.64
CA PHE A 90 1.99 -1.62 4.83
C PHE A 90 1.24 -2.47 5.85
N ARG A 91 1.20 -2.01 7.11
CA ARG A 91 0.28 -2.54 8.11
C ARG A 91 -1.07 -1.79 8.08
N PRO A 92 -2.21 -2.52 8.13
CA PRO A 92 -3.50 -1.88 8.28
C PRO A 92 -3.59 -1.18 9.65
N ARG A 93 -4.43 -0.15 9.71
CA ARG A 93 -4.73 0.57 10.95
C ARG A 93 -5.34 -0.40 11.96
N GLY A 94 -4.82 -0.42 13.18
CA GLY A 94 -5.23 -1.38 14.23
C GLY A 94 -4.29 -2.57 14.45
N GLY A 95 -3.21 -2.67 13.67
CA GLY A 95 -2.23 -3.76 13.82
C GLY A 95 -2.77 -5.06 13.26
N GLY A 96 -2.01 -5.67 12.33
CA GLY A 96 -2.35 -6.98 11.78
C GLY A 96 -2.36 -8.03 12.88
N GLY A 97 -3.52 -8.27 13.49
CA GLY A 97 -3.79 -9.52 14.19
C GLY A 97 -3.78 -10.61 13.13
N GLY A 98 -2.92 -11.62 13.31
CA GLY A 98 -2.89 -12.84 12.51
C GLY A 98 -4.15 -13.69 12.70
N GLY A 99 -5.32 -13.10 12.50
CA GLY A 99 -6.60 -13.79 12.45
C GLY A 99 -6.91 -14.15 11.01
N GLU A 100 -7.34 -15.40 10.81
CA GLU A 100 -7.95 -15.89 9.57
C GLU A 100 -8.87 -14.81 8.95
N PRO A 101 -8.82 -14.57 7.63
CA PRO A 101 -9.72 -13.64 6.97
C PRO A 101 -11.17 -13.96 7.34
N ARG A 102 -11.82 -13.05 8.08
CA ARG A 102 -13.24 -13.23 8.41
C ARG A 102 -14.06 -12.92 7.16
N PRO A 103 -15.02 -13.77 6.79
CA PRO A 103 -15.92 -13.48 5.68
C PRO A 103 -16.64 -12.14 5.93
N LYS A 104 -16.79 -11.35 4.87
CA LYS A 104 -17.63 -10.15 4.91
C LYS A 104 -19.06 -10.56 5.30
N PRO A 105 -19.75 -9.82 6.19
CA PRO A 105 -21.15 -10.06 6.47
C PRO A 105 -21.98 -10.04 5.18
N GLU A 106 -22.95 -10.95 5.07
CA GLU A 106 -23.88 -10.95 3.93
C GLU A 106 -24.74 -9.67 3.98
N PRO A 107 -25.10 -9.10 2.81
CA PRO A 107 -26.05 -7.99 2.77
C PRO A 107 -27.40 -8.39 3.39
N PRO A 108 -28.14 -7.45 4.00
CA PRO A 108 -29.50 -7.71 4.49
C PRO A 108 -30.40 -8.19 3.34
N ASP A 109 -31.37 -9.06 3.65
CA ASP A 109 -32.38 -9.61 2.71
C ASP A 109 -31.83 -10.52 1.59
N MET A 110 -30.61 -11.02 1.72
CA MET A 110 -30.01 -12.00 0.81
C MET A 110 -29.89 -13.36 1.49
N ASP A 111 -31.02 -13.96 1.89
CA ASP A 111 -31.10 -15.30 2.48
C ASP A 111 -30.56 -16.36 1.50
N GLY A 112 -29.26 -16.63 1.55
CA GLY A 112 -28.66 -17.87 1.07
C GLY A 112 -29.06 -18.34 -0.33
N LEU A 113 -29.25 -17.43 -1.29
CA LEU A 113 -29.70 -17.75 -2.67
C LEU A 113 -28.82 -18.80 -3.37
N PHE A 114 -27.60 -19.00 -2.88
CA PHE A 114 -26.68 -20.02 -3.35
C PHE A 114 -26.09 -20.78 -2.16
N THR A 115 -26.07 -22.11 -2.24
CA THR A 115 -25.34 -22.93 -1.26
C THR A 115 -23.87 -22.55 -1.29
N ARG A 116 -23.32 -22.21 -0.11
CA ARG A 116 -21.91 -21.85 0.02
C ARG A 116 -21.03 -23.02 -0.44
N PRO A 117 -20.18 -22.87 -1.47
CA PRO A 117 -19.25 -23.92 -1.82
C PRO A 117 -18.28 -24.16 -0.65
N PRO A 118 -17.84 -25.41 -0.41
CA PRO A 118 -16.82 -25.70 0.60
C PRO A 118 -15.56 -24.88 0.29
N ARG A 119 -14.83 -24.50 1.34
CA ARG A 119 -13.57 -23.77 1.21
C ARG A 119 -12.58 -24.62 0.42
N ALA A 120 -12.45 -24.36 -0.87
CA ALA A 120 -11.37 -24.93 -1.67
C ALA A 120 -10.12 -24.08 -1.44
N THR A 121 -9.01 -24.72 -1.06
CA THR A 121 -7.69 -24.10 -1.17
C THR A 121 -7.48 -23.81 -2.65
N ARG A 122 -7.44 -22.52 -3.03
CA ARG A 122 -7.01 -22.11 -4.37
C ARG A 122 -5.52 -22.45 -4.48
N MET A 123 -5.19 -23.68 -4.85
CA MET A 123 -3.88 -23.95 -5.44
C MET A 123 -3.85 -23.22 -6.78
N PHE A 124 -2.87 -22.33 -6.96
CA PHE A 124 -2.53 -21.84 -8.28
C PHE A 124 -2.09 -23.04 -9.11
N ILE A 125 -2.97 -23.56 -9.97
CA ILE A 125 -2.55 -24.44 -11.06
C ILE A 125 -1.76 -23.54 -12.01
N GLN A 126 -0.46 -23.82 -12.16
CA GLN A 126 0.33 -23.17 -13.19
C GLN A 126 -0.26 -23.56 -14.56
N PRO A 127 -0.47 -22.60 -15.47
CA PRO A 127 -0.85 -22.95 -16.83
C PRO A 127 0.27 -23.81 -17.43
N GLN A 128 -0.09 -25.02 -17.82
CA GLN A 128 0.78 -25.93 -18.56
C GLN A 128 1.21 -25.24 -19.87
N HIS A 129 2.52 -25.21 -20.12
CA HIS A 129 3.13 -24.61 -21.31
C HIS A 129 2.39 -25.09 -22.56
N ALA A 130 1.81 -24.16 -23.31
CA ALA A 130 1.31 -24.46 -24.64
C ALA A 130 2.53 -24.74 -25.54
N GLU A 131 2.69 -25.98 -25.98
CA GLU A 131 3.67 -26.33 -26.99
C GLU A 131 3.23 -25.70 -28.31
N VAL A 132 4.04 -24.78 -28.83
CA VAL A 132 3.80 -24.17 -30.14
C VAL A 132 4.20 -25.21 -31.19
N ALA A 133 3.20 -25.85 -31.80
CA ALA A 133 3.42 -26.72 -32.95
C ALA A 133 4.00 -25.90 -34.11
N ARG A 134 5.12 -26.39 -34.68
CA ARG A 134 5.70 -25.91 -35.94
C ARG A 134 5.01 -26.54 -37.13
#